data_AF-A0A928HY46-F1
#
_entry.id   AF-A0A928HY46-F1
#
_cell.length_a   1.000
_cell.length_b   1.000
_cell.length_c   1.000
_cell.angle_alpha   90.00
_cell.angle_beta   90.00
_cell.angle_gamma   90.00
#
_symmetry.space_group_name_H-M   'P 1'
#
loop_
_entity.id
_entity.type
_entity.pdbx_description
1 polymer ?
#
loop_
_entity_poly.entity_id
_entity_poly.type
_entity_poly.pdbx_seq_one_letter_code
_entity_poly.pdbx_strand_id
1 'polypeptide(L)'
;MKNKEMTLSVIWPYRYALVEETIETEGFSYVGYGILLVDKESSCLKFHSDISSDREAVESLVHRCNALFLDPIHFENVVEDFLI
;
A
#
# COMPACT_ATOMS: atom_id res chain seq x y z
N MET A 1 -17.46 -20.55 -37.22
CA MET A 1 -17.69 -19.42 -36.29
C MET A 1 -16.57 -19.43 -35.27
N LYS A 2 -15.70 -18.41 -35.26
CA LYS A 2 -14.62 -18.30 -34.26
C LYS A 2 -15.18 -17.56 -33.05
N ASN A 3 -15.34 -18.26 -31.93
CA ASN A 3 -15.68 -17.62 -30.66
C ASN A 3 -14.49 -16.75 -30.25
N LYS A 4 -14.72 -15.45 -30.16
CA LYS A 4 -13.73 -14.48 -29.72
C LYS A 4 -13.73 -14.55 -28.19
N GLU A 5 -12.72 -15.19 -27.61
CA GLU A 5 -12.52 -15.19 -26.17
C GLU A 5 -12.33 -13.74 -25.72
N MET A 6 -13.29 -13.24 -24.94
CA MET A 6 -13.28 -11.89 -24.41
C MET A 6 -12.58 -11.97 -23.04
N THR A 7 -11.28 -11.73 -23.02
CA THR A 7 -10.50 -11.57 -21.80
C THR A 7 -10.95 -10.28 -21.11
N LEU A 8 -11.85 -10.41 -20.12
CA LEU A 8 -12.16 -9.35 -19.18
C LEU A 8 -10.94 -9.17 -18.28
N SER A 9 -10.07 -8.22 -18.59
CA SER A 9 -9.06 -7.73 -17.65
C SER A 9 -9.78 -6.98 -16.55
N VAL A 10 -9.98 -7.62 -15.40
CA VAL A 10 -10.46 -6.95 -14.18
C VAL A 10 -9.39 -5.95 -13.77
N ILE A 11 -9.64 -4.67 -14.03
CA ILE A 11 -8.80 -3.59 -13.50
C ILE A 11 -9.14 -3.50 -12.02
N TRP A 12 -8.25 -3.99 -11.16
CA TRP A 12 -8.40 -3.83 -9.72
C TRP A 12 -8.39 -2.32 -9.39
N PRO A 13 -9.43 -1.80 -8.70
CA PRO A 13 -9.62 -0.35 -8.57
C PRO A 13 -8.78 0.28 -7.48
N TYR A 14 -7.96 -0.50 -6.75
CA TYR A 14 -7.16 -0.03 -5.63
C TYR A 14 -5.70 -0.42 -5.77
N ARG A 15 -4.80 0.39 -5.23
CA ARG A 15 -3.37 0.06 -5.16
C ARG A 15 -2.77 0.54 -3.86
N TYR A 16 -1.94 -0.31 -3.26
CA TYR A 16 -1.08 0.06 -2.15
C TYR A 16 0.21 0.68 -2.70
N ALA A 17 0.76 1.67 -2.01
CA ALA A 17 2.00 2.37 -2.34
C ALA A 17 2.83 2.63 -1.08
N LEU A 18 4.15 2.66 -1.26
CA LEU A 18 5.09 3.13 -0.23
C LEU A 18 4.93 4.65 -0.08
N VAL A 19 4.95 5.14 1.15
CA VAL A 19 5.17 6.55 1.46
C VAL A 19 6.46 6.68 2.25
N GLU A 20 7.19 7.75 1.96
CA GLU A 20 8.38 8.17 2.69
C GLU A 20 8.08 9.53 3.33
N GLU A 21 8.32 9.66 4.63
CA GLU A 21 8.09 10.90 5.37
C GLU A 21 9.31 11.23 6.23
N THR A 22 9.70 12.50 6.27
CA THR A 22 10.70 12.97 7.23
C THR A 22 9.99 13.36 8.51
N ILE A 23 10.40 12.75 9.61
CA ILE A 23 9.77 12.91 10.92
C ILE A 23 10.75 13.63 11.84
N GLU A 24 10.26 14.68 12.47
CA GLU A 24 11.02 15.48 13.42
C GLU A 24 10.47 15.25 14.83
N THR A 25 11.34 14.82 15.74
CA THR A 25 10.99 14.55 17.14
C THR A 25 12.14 14.97 18.04
N GLU A 26 11.84 15.79 19.06
CA GLU A 26 12.76 16.19 20.13
C GLU A 26 14.20 16.55 19.69
N GLY A 27 14.33 17.26 18.55
CA GLY A 27 15.63 17.72 18.04
C GLY A 27 16.37 16.72 17.14
N PHE A 28 15.74 15.60 16.80
CA PHE A 28 16.23 14.61 15.85
C PHE A 28 15.29 14.51 14.65
N SER A 29 15.86 14.25 13.47
CA SER A 29 15.10 13.92 12.27
C SER A 29 15.48 12.54 11.75
N TYR A 30 14.48 11.81 11.27
CA TYR A 30 14.69 10.54 10.58
C TYR A 30 13.65 10.37 9.48
N VAL A 31 13.88 9.37 8.62
CA VAL A 31 12.95 9.00 7.56
C VAL A 31 12.14 7.80 8.02
N GLY A 32 10.83 7.96 8.09
CA GLY A 32 9.87 6.90 8.35
C GLY A 32 9.22 6.44 7.05
N TYR A 33 8.99 5.14 6.93
CA TYR A 33 8.32 4.52 5.80
C TYR A 33 6.92 4.07 6.22
N GLY A 34 5.94 4.38 5.37
CA GLY A 34 4.53 4.13 5.58
C GLY A 34 3.87 3.48 4.37
N ILE A 35 2.56 3.26 4.49
CA ILE A 35 1.74 2.67 3.44
C ILE A 35 0.53 3.55 3.12
N LEU A 36 0.25 3.70 1.84
CA LEU A 36 -0.84 4.48 1.28
C LEU A 36 -1.71 3.56 0.41
N LEU A 37 -3.02 3.68 0.52
CA LEU A 37 -3.98 3.06 -0.38
C LEU A 37 -4.60 4.13 -1.27
N VAL A 38 -4.52 3.93 -2.58
CA VAL A 38 -5.14 4.82 -3.57
C VAL A 38 -6.20 4.11 -4.38
N ASP A 39 -7.18 4.88 -4.86
CA ASP A 39 -8.13 4.40 -5.87
C ASP A 39 -7.55 4.47 -7.31
N LYS A 40 -8.37 4.07 -8.28
CA LYS A 40 -8.01 4.09 -9.72
C LYS A 40 -7.70 5.49 -10.26
N GLU A 41 -8.17 6.54 -9.58
CA GLU A 41 -7.95 7.95 -9.93
C GLU A 41 -6.73 8.52 -9.16
N SER A 42 -6.01 7.66 -8.42
CA SER A 42 -4.89 8.01 -7.55
C SER A 42 -5.29 8.88 -6.36
N SER A 43 -6.56 8.87 -5.96
CA SER A 43 -7.02 9.54 -4.74
C SER A 43 -6.60 8.72 -3.53
N CYS A 44 -6.00 9.37 -2.54
CA CYS A 44 -5.70 8.77 -1.25
C CYS A 44 -7.00 8.35 -0.55
N LEU A 45 -7.16 7.05 -0.28
CA LEU A 45 -8.27 6.49 0.47
C LEU A 45 -7.91 6.29 1.94
N LYS A 46 -6.72 5.74 2.19
CA LYS A 46 -6.19 5.43 3.52
C LYS A 46 -4.68 5.59 3.54
N PHE A 47 -4.14 5.97 4.68
CA PHE A 47 -2.73 6.24 4.84
C PHE A 47 -2.30 5.96 6.28
N HIS A 48 -1.13 5.36 6.42
CA HIS A 48 -0.45 5.22 7.70
C HIS A 48 1.04 5.53 7.49
N SER A 49 1.51 6.62 8.11
CA SER A 49 2.93 6.97 8.12
C SER A 49 3.70 6.11 9.12
N ASP A 50 5.03 6.12 8.99
CA ASP A 50 5.96 5.70 10.04
C ASP A 50 5.71 4.31 10.65
N ILE A 51 5.41 3.31 9.81
CA ILE A 51 5.25 1.94 10.28
C ILE A 51 6.61 1.23 10.43
N SER A 52 7.66 1.72 9.77
CA SER A 52 9.03 1.21 9.90
C SER A 52 10.07 2.23 9.47
N SER A 53 11.31 2.06 9.96
CA SER A 53 12.51 2.70 9.39
C SER A 53 13.17 1.84 8.30
N ASP A 54 12.70 0.61 8.07
CA ASP A 54 13.17 -0.27 6.99
C ASP A 54 12.29 -0.12 5.74
N ARG A 55 12.85 0.51 4.72
CA ARG A 55 12.20 0.70 3.42
C ARG A 55 11.84 -0.62 2.73
N GLU A 56 12.76 -1.59 2.71
CA GLU A 56 12.59 -2.83 1.95
C GLU A 56 11.48 -3.70 2.55
N ALA A 57 11.35 -3.66 3.89
CA ALA A 57 10.27 -4.32 4.60
C ALA A 57 8.89 -3.76 4.19
N VAL A 58 8.74 -2.43 4.15
CA VAL A 58 7.48 -1.78 3.76
C VAL A 58 7.21 -1.94 2.25
N GLU A 59 8.23 -1.88 1.40
CA GLU A 59 8.09 -2.18 -0.02
C GLU A 59 7.61 -3.63 -0.24
N SER A 60 8.15 -4.59 0.51
CA SER A 60 7.71 -5.99 0.46
C SER A 60 6.25 -6.18 0.90
N LEU A 61 5.81 -5.43 1.92
CA LEU A 61 4.42 -5.37 2.34
C LEU A 61 3.52 -4.86 1.21
N VAL A 62 3.85 -3.71 0.62
CA VAL A 62 3.12 -3.11 -0.51
C VAL A 62 3.01 -4.09 -1.69
N HIS A 63 4.10 -4.77 -2.04
CA HIS A 63 4.11 -5.75 -3.12
C HIS A 63 3.15 -6.90 -2.84
N ARG A 64 3.14 -7.43 -1.61
CA ARG A 64 2.21 -8.50 -1.20
C ARG A 64 0.75 -8.04 -1.23
N CYS A 65 0.44 -6.86 -0.71
CA CYS A 65 -0.92 -6.31 -0.72
C CYS A 65 -1.46 -6.15 -2.15
N ASN A 66 -0.61 -5.66 -3.06
CA ASN A 66 -0.95 -5.51 -4.46
C ASN A 66 -1.08 -6.86 -5.20
N ALA A 67 -0.19 -7.82 -4.93
CA ALA A 67 -0.25 -9.15 -5.53
C ALA A 67 -1.49 -9.95 -5.11
N LEU A 68 -1.98 -9.69 -3.90
CA LEU A 68 -3.21 -10.30 -3.36
C LEU A 68 -4.47 -9.51 -3.71
N PHE A 69 -4.36 -8.37 -4.39
CA PHE A 69 -5.48 -7.49 -4.70
C PHE A 69 -6.31 -7.17 -3.45
N LEU A 70 -5.67 -6.72 -2.36
CA LEU A 70 -6.40 -6.47 -1.12
C LEU A 70 -7.37 -5.29 -1.25
N ASP A 71 -8.58 -5.48 -0.75
CA ASP A 71 -9.59 -4.43 -0.61
C ASP A 71 -9.23 -3.44 0.52
N PRO A 72 -9.78 -2.20 0.49
CA PRO A 72 -9.57 -1.19 1.52
C PRO A 72 -9.95 -1.61 2.95
N ILE A 73 -10.85 -2.59 3.08
CA ILE A 73 -11.27 -3.14 4.38
C ILE A 73 -10.11 -3.82 5.13
N HIS A 74 -9.11 -4.33 4.40
CA HIS A 74 -7.97 -5.03 4.98
C HIS A 74 -6.84 -4.11 5.44
N PHE A 75 -6.91 -2.81 5.14
CA PHE A 75 -5.80 -1.88 5.37
C PHE A 75 -5.33 -1.86 6.83
N GLU A 76 -6.23 -1.75 7.81
CA GLU A 76 -5.84 -1.70 9.23
C GLU A 76 -5.19 -3.00 9.67
N ASN A 77 -5.80 -4.15 9.31
CA ASN A 77 -5.25 -5.46 9.64
C ASN A 77 -3.84 -5.66 9.06
N VAL A 78 -3.59 -5.19 7.84
CA VAL A 78 -2.27 -5.27 7.19
C VAL A 78 -1.23 -4.46 7.97
N VAL A 79 -1.60 -3.29 8.47
CA VAL A 79 -0.71 -2.45 9.28
C VAL A 79 -0.48 -3.08 10.65
N GLU A 80 -1.53 -3.52 11.33
CA GLU A 80 -1.44 -4.20 12.62
C GLU A 80 -0.59 -5.47 12.54
N ASP A 81 -0.83 -6.33 11.55
CA ASP A 81 -0.07 -7.56 11.32
C ASP A 81 1.42 -7.30 11.04
N PHE A 82 1.77 -6.14 10.49
CA PHE A 82 3.16 -5.76 10.21
C PHE A 82 3.92 -5.26 11.46
N LEU A 83 3.19 -4.67 12.42
CA LEU A 83 3.78 -4.07 13.62
C LEU A 83 3.95 -5.05 14.81
N ILE A 84 3.36 -6.24 14.73
CA ILE A 84 3.43 -7.31 15.74
C ILE A 84 4.67 -8.19 15.55
#